data_AF-A0A520J9S1-F1
#
_entry.id   AF-A0A520J9S1-F1
#
_cell.length_a   1.000
_cell.length_b   1.000
_cell.length_c   1.000
_cell.angle_alpha   90.00
_cell.angle_beta   90.00
_cell.angle_gamma   90.00
#
_symmetry.space_group_name_H-M   'P 1'
#
loop_
_entity.id
_entity.type
_entity.pdbx_description
1 polymer ?
#
loop_
_entity_poly.entity_id
_entity_poly.type
_entity_poly.pdbx_seq_one_letter_code
_entity_poly.pdbx_strand_id
1 'polypeptide(L)'
;PHPDLPSANQPQRILPIGGYTLALTWAPEYCHTNARDPQARFQCRSGNTFGFTLHGLWPDGVGKEWPQYCAATPLLPATLIRRTVCATPSPQLIQHEWAKHGTCMGITPDAYFARSTGLYGRLRFPDLRAMSRGPLNAGQIAAAMARANPGLPAQAVRVTVNKRGWLDELWLCLDKRFAYEPCHANSGGVSPATAVKVWRGKA
;
A
#
# COMPACT_ATOMS: atom_id res chain seq x y z
N PRO A 1 0.18 -18.17 7.17
CA PRO A 1 -0.74 -17.15 7.71
C PRO A 1 -1.72 -17.80 8.68
N HIS A 2 -2.38 -17.01 9.51
CA HIS A 2 -3.54 -17.39 10.30
C HIS A 2 -4.79 -16.67 9.77
N PRO A 3 -6.01 -17.10 10.16
CA PRO A 3 -7.22 -16.40 9.79
C PRO A 3 -7.16 -14.91 10.17
N ASP A 4 -7.71 -14.06 9.31
CA ASP A 4 -7.87 -12.63 9.54
C ASP A 4 -9.37 -12.33 9.53
N LEU A 5 -9.88 -11.84 10.66
CA LEU A 5 -11.31 -11.77 10.95
C LEU A 5 -11.70 -10.36 11.41
N PRO A 6 -12.97 -9.96 11.20
CA PRO A 6 -13.50 -8.75 11.81
C PRO A 6 -13.29 -8.74 13.33
N SER A 7 -13.15 -7.54 13.88
CA SER A 7 -13.08 -7.31 15.33
C SER A 7 -13.96 -6.14 15.72
N ALA A 8 -14.14 -5.89 17.02
CA ALA A 8 -14.88 -4.72 17.51
C ALA A 8 -14.30 -3.39 16.97
N ASN A 9 -12.97 -3.31 16.80
CA ASN A 9 -12.29 -2.11 16.28
C ASN A 9 -12.27 -2.05 14.74
N GLN A 10 -12.46 -3.20 14.07
CA GLN A 10 -12.53 -3.30 12.63
C GLN A 10 -13.71 -4.20 12.24
N PRO A 11 -14.96 -3.72 12.41
CA PRO A 11 -16.15 -4.54 12.19
C PRO A 11 -16.40 -4.75 10.70
N GLN A 12 -17.21 -5.74 10.35
CA GLN A 12 -17.68 -5.92 8.97
C GLN A 12 -18.44 -4.66 8.51
N ARG A 13 -18.15 -4.20 7.29
CA ARG A 13 -18.89 -3.12 6.62
C ARG A 13 -19.17 -3.50 5.19
N ILE A 14 -20.45 -3.60 4.85
CA ILE A 14 -20.93 -3.82 3.48
C ILE A 14 -21.38 -2.47 2.93
N LEU A 15 -20.55 -1.86 2.10
CA LEU A 15 -20.78 -0.53 1.54
C LEU A 15 -20.48 -0.53 0.03
N PRO A 16 -21.12 0.33 -0.76
CA PRO A 16 -20.75 0.51 -2.16
C PRO A 16 -19.32 1.03 -2.30
N ILE A 17 -18.58 0.49 -3.26
CA ILE A 17 -17.25 0.97 -3.62
C ILE A 17 -17.38 2.32 -4.33
N GLY A 18 -16.70 3.34 -3.81
CA GLY A 18 -16.57 4.68 -4.37
C GLY A 18 -15.37 4.82 -5.31
N GLY A 19 -14.27 4.15 -4.98
CA GLY A 19 -13.00 4.15 -5.73
C GLY A 19 -12.04 3.16 -5.10
N TYR A 20 -10.74 3.30 -5.36
CA TYR A 20 -9.72 2.46 -4.74
C TYR A 20 -8.49 3.26 -4.34
N THR A 21 -7.78 2.75 -3.35
CA THR A 21 -6.42 3.18 -3.00
C THR A 21 -5.45 2.04 -3.25
N LEU A 22 -4.39 2.29 -4.02
CA LEU A 22 -3.23 1.41 -4.10
C LEU A 22 -2.17 1.90 -3.10
N ALA A 23 -1.96 1.13 -2.04
CA ALA A 23 -1.05 1.49 -0.95
C ALA A 23 0.30 0.81 -1.10
N LEU A 24 1.37 1.59 -0.96
CA LEU A 24 2.76 1.17 -1.19
C LEU A 24 3.61 1.54 0.03
N THR A 25 4.18 0.54 0.69
CA THR A 25 5.04 0.74 1.86
C THR A 25 6.49 1.01 1.43
N TRP A 26 7.14 1.99 2.06
CA TRP A 26 8.59 2.19 1.93
C TRP A 26 9.35 1.18 2.80
N ALA A 27 9.78 0.07 2.19
CA ALA A 27 10.37 -1.05 2.92
C ALA A 27 11.58 -0.67 3.80
N PRO A 28 12.49 0.25 3.40
CA PRO A 28 13.60 0.65 4.28
C PRO A 28 13.16 1.19 5.64
N GLU A 29 12.12 2.04 5.71
CA GLU A 29 11.63 2.53 7.02
C GLU A 29 10.87 1.44 7.77
N TYR A 30 10.07 0.63 7.05
CA TYR A 30 9.40 -0.52 7.65
C TYR A 30 10.40 -1.49 8.30
N CYS A 31 11.49 -1.83 7.60
CA CYS A 31 12.51 -2.73 8.12
C CYS A 31 13.35 -2.10 9.22
N HIS A 32 13.60 -0.78 9.17
CA HIS A 32 14.25 -0.08 10.27
C HIS A 32 13.49 -0.25 11.60
N THR A 33 12.16 -0.29 11.54
CA THR A 33 11.28 -0.41 12.70
C THR A 33 10.94 -1.86 13.07
N ASN A 34 10.81 -2.75 12.08
CA ASN A 34 10.27 -4.11 12.26
C ASN A 34 11.29 -5.24 12.07
N ALA A 35 12.58 -4.96 11.84
CA ALA A 35 13.57 -6.03 11.58
C ALA A 35 13.67 -7.08 12.68
N ARG A 36 13.20 -6.84 13.90
CA ARG A 36 13.20 -7.84 14.99
C ARG A 36 11.94 -8.71 15.01
N ASP A 37 10.90 -8.34 14.26
CA ASP A 37 9.69 -9.13 14.13
C ASP A 37 9.95 -10.41 13.32
N PRO A 38 9.68 -11.61 13.88
CA PRO A 38 9.77 -12.86 13.15
C PRO A 38 8.97 -12.88 11.85
N GLN A 39 7.82 -12.20 11.78
CA GLN A 39 6.96 -12.13 10.60
C GLN A 39 7.60 -11.28 9.48
N ALA A 40 8.42 -10.30 9.83
CA ALA A 40 9.12 -9.43 8.87
C ALA A 40 10.45 -10.02 8.36
N ARG A 41 10.88 -11.20 8.83
CA ARG A 41 12.19 -11.80 8.47
C ARG A 41 12.39 -11.95 6.97
N PHE A 42 11.34 -12.31 6.23
CA PHE A 42 11.43 -12.45 4.77
C PHE A 42 11.69 -11.12 4.07
N GLN A 43 11.10 -10.03 4.56
CA GLN A 43 11.28 -8.70 3.99
C GLN A 43 12.62 -8.08 4.42
N CYS A 44 13.01 -8.25 5.69
CA CYS A 44 14.05 -7.42 6.32
C CYS A 44 15.34 -8.14 6.70
N ARG A 45 15.41 -9.48 6.62
CA ARG A 45 16.55 -10.29 7.09
C ARG A 45 16.89 -11.50 6.21
N SER A 46 16.38 -11.54 4.99
CA SER A 46 16.56 -12.68 4.07
C SER A 46 17.67 -12.46 3.03
N GLY A 47 18.34 -11.31 3.05
CA GLY A 47 19.26 -10.88 1.98
C GLY A 47 18.56 -10.29 0.76
N ASN A 48 17.22 -10.26 0.74
CA ASN A 48 16.45 -9.51 -0.25
C ASN A 48 16.72 -8.00 -0.12
N THR A 49 16.43 -7.25 -1.18
CA THR A 49 16.42 -5.79 -1.12
C THR A 49 15.14 -5.23 -1.69
N PHE A 50 14.38 -4.53 -0.86
CA PHE A 50 13.10 -3.94 -1.25
C PHE A 50 13.17 -2.42 -1.22
N GLY A 51 12.58 -1.78 -2.24
CA GLY A 51 12.29 -0.35 -2.27
C GLY A 51 10.88 -0.11 -1.76
N PHE A 52 9.99 0.36 -2.63
CA PHE A 52 8.56 0.24 -2.37
C PHE A 52 8.11 -1.21 -2.48
N THR A 53 7.15 -1.61 -1.65
CA THR A 53 6.44 -2.88 -1.72
C THR A 53 4.95 -2.61 -1.76
N LEU A 54 4.18 -3.48 -2.42
CA LEU A 54 2.73 -3.39 -2.40
C LEU A 54 2.22 -3.75 -1.00
N HIS A 55 1.60 -2.79 -0.33
CA HIS A 55 0.80 -3.07 0.87
C HIS A 55 -0.49 -3.75 0.43
N GLY A 56 -1.28 -3.07 -0.41
CA GLY A 56 -2.62 -3.53 -0.77
C GLY A 56 -3.32 -2.71 -1.84
N LEU A 57 -4.41 -3.27 -2.35
CA LEU A 57 -5.41 -2.58 -3.16
C LEU A 57 -6.71 -2.53 -2.34
N TRP A 58 -7.11 -1.33 -1.93
CA TRP A 58 -8.20 -1.13 -0.99
C TRP A 58 -9.40 -0.54 -1.71
N PRO A 59 -10.56 -1.22 -1.72
CA PRO A 59 -11.80 -0.58 -2.12
C PRO A 59 -12.18 0.47 -1.08
N ASP A 60 -12.25 1.72 -1.51
CA ASP A 60 -12.74 2.83 -0.70
C ASP A 60 -14.24 2.97 -0.89
N GLY A 61 -14.94 3.51 0.11
CA GLY A 61 -16.36 3.83 -0.01
C GLY A 61 -16.59 5.24 -0.55
N VAL A 62 -17.84 5.68 -0.53
CA VAL A 62 -18.18 7.08 -0.79
C VAL A 62 -17.97 7.88 0.50
N GLY A 63 -17.09 8.89 0.45
CA GLY A 63 -16.81 9.73 1.62
C GLY A 63 -15.68 9.19 2.49
N LYS A 64 -15.92 9.05 3.81
CA LYS A 64 -14.89 8.67 4.80
C LYS A 64 -14.92 7.19 5.19
N GLU A 65 -15.97 6.48 4.80
CA GLU A 65 -16.13 5.06 5.13
C GLU A 65 -15.64 4.18 3.98
N TRP A 66 -15.30 2.93 4.29
CA TRP A 66 -14.88 1.94 3.31
C TRP A 66 -15.47 0.56 3.63
N PRO A 67 -15.80 -0.23 2.61
CA PRO A 67 -16.19 -1.62 2.82
C PRO A 67 -15.01 -2.41 3.38
N GLN A 68 -15.29 -3.32 4.32
CA GLN A 68 -14.27 -4.24 4.83
C GLN A 68 -14.87 -5.55 5.32
N TYR A 69 -14.09 -6.62 5.21
CA TYR A 69 -14.45 -7.97 5.62
C TYR A 69 -15.80 -8.44 5.05
N CYS A 70 -16.03 -8.20 3.76
CA CYS A 70 -17.35 -8.35 3.16
C CYS A 70 -17.83 -9.80 3.04
N ALA A 71 -16.91 -10.76 3.03
CA ALA A 71 -17.21 -12.18 3.08
C ALA A 71 -16.18 -12.93 3.93
N ALA A 72 -16.62 -13.99 4.61
CA ALA A 72 -15.70 -14.92 5.24
C ALA A 72 -14.87 -15.65 4.17
N THR A 73 -13.61 -15.93 4.46
CA THR A 73 -12.70 -16.60 3.54
C THR A 73 -11.84 -17.62 4.29
N PRO A 74 -11.53 -18.78 3.68
CA PRO A 74 -10.48 -19.65 4.20
C PRO A 74 -9.11 -18.99 4.04
N LEU A 75 -8.09 -19.67 4.58
CA LEU A 75 -6.70 -19.34 4.29
C LEU A 75 -6.43 -19.41 2.78
N LEU A 76 -5.69 -18.43 2.28
CA LEU A 76 -5.26 -18.41 0.88
C LEU A 76 -4.36 -19.62 0.56
N PRO A 77 -4.50 -20.21 -0.64
CA PRO A 77 -3.61 -21.27 -1.09
C PRO A 77 -2.14 -20.85 -1.05
N ALA A 78 -1.26 -21.74 -0.60
CA ALA A 78 0.18 -21.46 -0.51
C ALA A 78 0.79 -21.08 -1.88
N THR A 79 0.25 -21.61 -2.98
CA THR A 79 0.66 -21.28 -4.35
C THR A 79 0.38 -19.82 -4.70
N LEU A 80 -0.77 -19.28 -4.30
CA LEU A 80 -1.13 -17.87 -4.45
C LEU A 80 -0.22 -16.98 -3.59
N ILE A 81 0.02 -17.36 -2.34
CA ILE A 81 0.94 -16.59 -1.47
C ILE A 81 2.33 -16.50 -2.09
N ARG A 82 2.89 -17.62 -2.56
CA ARG A 82 4.23 -17.68 -3.15
C ARG A 82 4.39 -16.79 -4.39
N ARG A 83 3.39 -16.73 -5.28
CA ARG A 83 3.46 -15.86 -6.47
C ARG A 83 3.33 -14.37 -6.15
N THR A 84 2.69 -14.01 -5.03
CA THR A 84 2.45 -12.61 -4.63
C THR A 84 3.58 -12.05 -3.76
N VAL A 85 4.35 -12.90 -3.07
CA VAL A 85 5.29 -12.49 -2.02
C VAL A 85 6.39 -11.54 -2.48
N CYS A 86 6.74 -11.54 -3.78
CA CYS A 86 7.72 -10.59 -4.32
C CYS A 86 7.19 -9.15 -4.38
N ALA A 87 5.88 -8.95 -4.47
CA ALA A 87 5.26 -7.64 -4.40
C ALA A 87 4.88 -7.26 -2.96
N THR A 88 4.31 -8.22 -2.21
CA THR A 88 3.86 -8.05 -0.82
C THR A 88 4.60 -9.05 0.08
N PRO A 89 5.76 -8.69 0.67
CA PRO A 89 6.70 -9.62 1.28
C PRO A 89 6.32 -10.12 2.68
N SER A 90 5.03 -10.43 2.88
CA SER A 90 4.51 -11.03 4.10
C SER A 90 3.31 -11.93 3.78
N PRO A 91 3.38 -13.25 4.05
CA PRO A 91 2.25 -14.16 3.92
C PRO A 91 1.02 -13.74 4.75
N GLN A 92 1.25 -13.15 5.92
CA GLN A 92 0.13 -12.68 6.77
C GLN A 92 -0.50 -11.42 6.19
N LEU A 93 0.31 -10.51 5.63
CA LEU A 93 -0.20 -9.32 4.96
C LEU A 93 -1.04 -9.71 3.74
N ILE A 94 -0.56 -10.66 2.92
CA ILE A 94 -1.33 -11.18 1.78
C ILE A 94 -2.68 -11.74 2.24
N GLN A 95 -2.73 -12.49 3.35
CA GLN A 95 -4.00 -12.97 3.91
C GLN A 95 -4.91 -11.82 4.38
N HIS A 96 -4.34 -10.81 5.06
CA HIS A 96 -5.05 -9.64 5.55
C HIS A 96 -5.70 -8.87 4.40
N GLU A 97 -4.92 -8.55 3.36
CA GLU A 97 -5.39 -7.78 2.21
C GLU A 97 -6.57 -8.45 1.51
N TRP A 98 -6.51 -9.77 1.35
CA TRP A 98 -7.65 -10.50 0.80
C TRP A 98 -8.86 -10.46 1.73
N ALA A 99 -8.69 -10.88 2.99
CA ALA A 99 -9.81 -11.04 3.92
C ALA A 99 -10.53 -9.71 4.17
N LYS A 100 -9.78 -8.63 4.41
CA LYS A 100 -10.31 -7.33 4.73
C LYS A 100 -10.77 -6.55 3.51
N HIS A 101 -10.01 -6.56 2.42
CA HIS A 101 -10.24 -5.67 1.27
C HIS A 101 -10.72 -6.43 0.03
N GLY A 102 -10.02 -7.51 -0.36
CA GLY A 102 -10.33 -8.26 -1.58
C GLY A 102 -11.72 -8.91 -1.59
N THR A 103 -12.20 -9.41 -0.44
CA THR A 103 -13.54 -10.02 -0.30
C THR A 103 -14.69 -9.05 -0.63
N CYS A 104 -14.44 -7.73 -0.61
CA CYS A 104 -15.41 -6.70 -0.94
C CYS A 104 -15.56 -6.41 -2.44
N MET A 105 -14.68 -6.96 -3.28
CA MET A 105 -14.66 -6.65 -4.71
C MET A 105 -15.51 -7.58 -5.58
N GLY A 106 -16.13 -8.62 -5.00
CA GLY A 106 -16.95 -9.59 -5.75
C GLY A 106 -16.17 -10.39 -6.81
N ILE A 107 -14.85 -10.52 -6.65
CA ILE A 107 -13.96 -11.25 -7.55
C ILE A 107 -13.23 -12.37 -6.78
N THR A 108 -12.50 -13.24 -7.48
CA THR A 108 -11.69 -14.28 -6.84
C THR A 108 -10.40 -13.73 -6.22
N PRO A 109 -9.78 -14.43 -5.26
CA PRO A 109 -8.45 -14.08 -4.76
C PRO A 109 -7.41 -13.94 -5.88
N ASP A 110 -7.42 -14.86 -6.85
CA ASP A 110 -6.52 -14.81 -8.00
C ASP A 110 -6.67 -13.52 -8.81
N ALA A 111 -7.90 -13.12 -9.11
CA ALA A 111 -8.18 -11.88 -9.83
C ALA A 111 -7.78 -10.64 -9.03
N TYR A 112 -8.02 -10.64 -7.71
CA TYR A 112 -7.61 -9.55 -6.82
C TYR A 112 -6.09 -9.34 -6.84
N PHE A 113 -5.31 -10.39 -6.60
CA PHE A 113 -3.86 -10.28 -6.57
C PHE A 113 -3.24 -10.04 -7.93
N ALA A 114 -3.80 -10.60 -9.02
CA ALA A 114 -3.36 -10.27 -10.37
C ALA A 114 -3.55 -8.77 -10.68
N ARG A 115 -4.67 -8.19 -10.23
CA ARG A 115 -4.95 -6.76 -10.39
C ARG A 115 -4.02 -5.90 -9.54
N SER A 116 -3.90 -6.18 -8.25
CA SER A 116 -3.09 -5.37 -7.33
C SER A 116 -1.61 -5.40 -7.70
N THR A 117 -1.06 -6.59 -7.97
CA THR A 117 0.34 -6.72 -8.42
C THR A 117 0.56 -6.16 -9.82
N GLY A 118 -0.43 -6.24 -10.72
CA GLY A 118 -0.38 -5.65 -12.05
C GLY A 118 -0.36 -4.12 -12.04
N LEU A 119 -1.11 -3.48 -11.14
CA LEU A 119 -1.07 -2.03 -10.93
C LEU A 119 0.29 -1.61 -10.34
N TYR A 120 0.75 -2.32 -9.31
CA TYR A 120 2.05 -2.08 -8.68
C TYR A 120 3.22 -2.24 -9.67
N GLY A 121 3.25 -3.31 -10.45
CA GLY A 121 4.36 -3.62 -11.37
C GLY A 121 4.52 -2.65 -12.54
N ARG A 122 3.53 -1.79 -12.81
CA ARG A 122 3.62 -0.74 -13.83
C ARG A 122 4.30 0.53 -13.32
N LEU A 123 4.41 0.69 -12.01
CA LEU A 123 4.95 1.89 -11.40
C LEU A 123 6.47 1.95 -11.57
N ARG A 124 6.93 3.16 -11.87
CA ARG A 124 8.33 3.56 -11.84
C ARG A 124 8.55 4.43 -10.62
N PHE A 125 9.58 4.14 -9.83
CA PHE A 125 9.83 4.86 -8.58
C PHE A 125 10.99 5.84 -8.75
N PRO A 126 10.88 7.08 -8.22
CA PRO A 126 12.00 8.01 -8.19
C PRO A 126 13.08 7.53 -7.20
N ASP A 127 14.31 7.99 -7.40
CA ASP A 127 15.40 7.73 -6.45
C ASP A 127 15.24 8.58 -5.18
N LEU A 128 14.47 8.06 -4.23
CA LEU A 128 14.24 8.72 -2.96
C LEU A 128 15.50 8.85 -2.10
N ARG A 129 16.53 8.00 -2.30
CA ARG A 129 17.80 8.11 -1.57
C ARG A 129 18.60 9.32 -2.02
N ALA A 130 18.57 9.63 -3.32
CA ALA A 130 19.17 10.85 -3.85
C ALA A 130 18.39 12.09 -3.39
N MET A 131 17.05 12.04 -3.50
CA MET A 131 16.18 13.15 -3.10
C MET A 131 16.31 13.51 -1.61
N SER A 132 16.53 12.53 -0.74
CA SER A 132 16.62 12.75 0.71
C SER A 132 17.95 13.37 1.17
N ARG A 133 18.84 13.79 0.25
CA ARG A 133 20.10 14.47 0.58
C ARG A 133 19.93 15.96 0.86
N GLY A 134 18.82 16.55 0.42
CA GLY A 134 18.43 17.93 0.74
C GLY A 134 17.08 17.98 1.46
N PRO A 135 16.56 19.19 1.75
CA PRO A 135 15.21 19.36 2.25
C PRO A 135 14.19 18.71 1.29
N LEU A 136 13.33 17.86 1.84
CA LEU A 136 12.32 17.14 1.09
C LEU A 136 10.96 17.26 1.77
N ASN A 137 9.91 17.51 1.00
CA ASN A 137 8.53 17.53 1.45
C ASN A 137 7.64 16.55 0.66
N ALA A 138 6.43 16.32 1.16
CA ALA A 138 5.48 15.39 0.57
C ALA A 138 5.10 15.75 -0.87
N GLY A 139 4.92 17.04 -1.18
CA GLY A 139 4.59 17.52 -2.52
C GLY A 139 5.69 17.23 -3.54
N GLN A 140 6.96 17.34 -3.13
CA GLN A 140 8.11 17.00 -3.98
C GLN A 140 8.17 15.49 -4.27
N ILE A 141 7.84 14.64 -3.29
CA ILE A 141 7.74 13.18 -3.49
C ILE A 141 6.61 12.85 -4.47
N ALA A 142 5.41 13.40 -4.26
CA ALA A 142 4.26 13.21 -5.14
C ALA A 142 4.55 13.68 -6.58
N ALA A 143 5.19 14.85 -6.74
CA ALA A 143 5.60 15.36 -8.05
C ALA A 143 6.68 14.50 -8.71
N ALA A 144 7.59 13.91 -7.94
CA ALA A 144 8.60 12.99 -8.48
C ALA A 144 7.98 11.67 -8.95
N MET A 145 7.00 11.13 -8.21
CA MET A 145 6.20 9.99 -8.66
C MET A 145 5.48 10.30 -9.96
N ALA A 146 4.80 11.45 -10.05
CA ALA A 146 4.11 11.87 -11.27
C ALA A 146 5.06 11.99 -12.48
N ARG A 147 6.24 12.61 -12.29
CA ARG A 147 7.26 12.70 -13.36
C ARG A 147 7.77 11.34 -13.83
N ALA A 148 7.87 10.37 -12.93
CA ALA A 148 8.34 9.03 -13.28
C ALA A 148 7.28 8.19 -14.01
N ASN A 149 5.99 8.55 -13.90
CA ASN A 149 4.86 7.74 -14.36
C ASN A 149 3.91 8.56 -15.26
N PRO A 150 4.06 8.49 -16.60
CA PRO A 150 3.12 9.13 -17.50
C PRO A 150 1.67 8.71 -17.22
N GLY A 151 0.78 9.70 -17.06
CA GLY A 151 -0.63 9.48 -16.73
C GLY A 151 -0.97 9.47 -15.23
N LEU A 152 0.02 9.46 -14.33
CA LEU A 152 -0.20 9.65 -12.88
C LEU A 152 -0.06 11.14 -12.51
N PRO A 153 -1.16 11.86 -12.19
CA PRO A 153 -1.06 13.23 -11.70
C PRO A 153 -0.53 13.24 -10.26
N ALA A 154 0.21 14.29 -9.87
CA ALA A 154 0.74 14.41 -8.51
C ALA A 154 -0.37 14.45 -7.44
N GLN A 155 -1.55 14.96 -7.81
CA GLN A 155 -2.74 15.03 -6.95
C GLN A 155 -3.35 13.65 -6.66
N ALA A 156 -3.01 12.62 -7.44
CA ALA A 156 -3.41 11.23 -7.18
C ALA A 156 -2.45 10.52 -6.21
N VAL A 157 -1.42 11.19 -5.68
CA VAL A 157 -0.44 10.61 -4.77
C VAL A 157 -0.53 11.28 -3.40
N ARG A 158 -0.94 10.53 -2.38
CA ARG A 158 -0.80 10.92 -0.97
C ARG A 158 0.48 10.32 -0.41
N VAL A 159 1.16 11.10 0.42
CA VAL A 159 2.34 10.67 1.18
C VAL A 159 1.90 10.52 2.63
N THR A 160 2.25 9.39 3.25
CA THR A 160 2.09 9.19 4.69
C THR A 160 3.45 9.17 5.37
N VAL A 161 3.47 9.58 6.63
CA VAL A 161 4.67 9.54 7.46
C VAL A 161 4.31 8.97 8.81
N ASN A 162 5.25 8.28 9.44
CA ASN A 162 5.10 7.87 10.83
C ASN A 162 5.18 9.07 11.78
N LYS A 163 4.92 8.85 13.07
CA LYS A 163 4.92 9.90 14.11
C LYS A 163 6.24 10.69 14.21
N ARG A 164 7.34 10.15 13.69
CA ARG A 164 8.66 10.79 13.68
C ARG A 164 8.94 11.55 12.38
N GLY A 165 7.99 11.61 11.44
CA GLY A 165 8.14 12.29 10.15
C GLY A 165 8.95 11.51 9.10
N TRP A 166 9.13 10.19 9.27
CA TRP A 166 9.73 9.34 8.23
C TRP A 166 8.66 8.82 7.28
N LEU A 167 8.98 8.78 5.98
CA LEU A 167 8.15 8.19 4.94
C LEU A 167 7.73 6.78 5.33
N ASP A 168 6.42 6.57 5.38
CA ASP A 168 5.82 5.28 5.72
C ASP A 168 5.26 4.66 4.43
N GLU A 169 4.30 5.33 3.81
CA GLU A 169 3.64 4.85 2.61
C GLU A 169 3.37 5.94 1.56
N LEU A 170 3.13 5.47 0.33
CA LEU A 170 2.45 6.23 -0.71
C LEU A 170 1.09 5.59 -0.97
N TRP A 171 0.05 6.39 -1.04
CA TRP A 171 -1.30 5.96 -1.40
C TRP A 171 -1.68 6.61 -2.72
N LEU A 172 -1.96 5.78 -3.73
CA LEU A 172 -2.35 6.22 -5.06
C LEU A 172 -3.87 6.07 -5.21
N CYS A 173 -4.58 7.17 -5.43
CA CYS A 173 -6.03 7.17 -5.56
C CYS A 173 -6.45 6.81 -6.99
N LEU A 174 -7.46 5.95 -7.09
CA LEU A 174 -7.96 5.36 -8.31
C LEU A 174 -9.49 5.42 -8.36
N ASP A 175 -10.03 5.69 -9.55
CA ASP A 175 -11.47 5.59 -9.79
C ASP A 175 -11.94 4.12 -9.80
N LYS A 176 -13.25 3.92 -9.96
CA LYS A 176 -13.83 2.55 -10.01
C LYS A 176 -13.33 1.70 -11.19
N ARG A 177 -12.68 2.32 -12.18
CA ARG A 177 -12.08 1.67 -13.36
C ARG A 177 -10.57 1.52 -13.22
N PHE A 178 -10.01 1.81 -12.05
CA PHE A 178 -8.59 1.77 -11.73
C PHE A 178 -7.74 2.81 -12.48
N ALA A 179 -8.35 3.89 -12.99
CA ALA A 179 -7.63 5.02 -13.53
C ALA A 179 -7.22 5.98 -12.40
N TYR A 180 -6.04 6.60 -12.51
CA TYR A 180 -5.60 7.57 -11.51
C TYR A 180 -6.53 8.78 -11.46
N GLU A 181 -6.91 9.17 -10.25
CA GLU A 181 -7.73 10.36 -10.01
C GLU A 181 -7.18 11.18 -8.85
N PRO A 182 -7.44 12.51 -8.81
CA PRO A 182 -7.08 13.32 -7.66
C PRO A 182 -7.66 12.77 -6.36
N CYS A 183 -6.82 12.58 -5.34
CA CYS A 183 -7.25 12.08 -4.05
C CYS A 183 -8.21 13.04 -3.35
N HIS A 184 -9.35 12.53 -2.86
CA HIS A 184 -10.32 13.31 -2.12
C HIS A 184 -9.75 13.88 -0.80
N ALA A 185 -10.38 14.93 -0.27
CA ALA A 185 -9.89 15.68 0.89
C ALA A 185 -9.75 14.86 2.19
N ASN A 186 -10.35 13.66 2.25
CA ASN A 186 -10.34 12.79 3.42
C ASN A 186 -9.63 11.44 3.18
N SER A 187 -8.91 11.27 2.07
CA SER A 187 -8.16 10.05 1.75
C SER A 187 -6.88 9.89 2.60
N GLY A 188 -6.72 10.67 3.68
CA GLY A 188 -5.53 10.67 4.55
C GLY A 188 -4.27 11.26 3.92
N GLY A 189 -3.11 10.91 4.50
CA GLY A 189 -1.80 11.49 4.17
C GLY A 189 -1.54 12.86 4.79
N VAL A 190 -0.28 13.30 4.69
CA VAL A 190 0.13 14.64 5.15
C VAL A 190 -0.05 15.70 4.07
N SER A 191 0.01 16.97 4.45
CA SER A 191 -0.11 18.07 3.48
C SER A 191 1.13 18.13 2.58
N PRO A 192 1.03 18.64 1.33
CA PRO A 192 2.17 18.71 0.41
C PRO A 192 3.38 19.49 0.97
N ALA A 193 3.16 20.46 1.86
CA ALA A 193 4.22 21.25 2.48
C ALA A 193 4.93 20.54 3.65
N THR A 194 4.39 19.43 4.15
CA THR A 194 4.98 18.70 5.27
C THR A 194 6.36 18.16 4.91
N ALA A 195 7.36 18.46 5.72
CA ALA A 195 8.70 17.91 5.58
C ALA A 195 8.69 16.39 5.80
N VAL A 196 9.43 15.66 4.97
CA VAL A 196 9.49 14.20 4.97
C VAL A 196 10.94 13.74 5.03
N LYS A 197 11.24 12.86 5.99
CA LYS A 197 12.51 12.15 6.05
C LYS A 197 12.38 10.81 5.34
N VAL A 198 13.40 10.39 4.61
CA VAL A 198 13.42 9.08 3.95
C VAL A 198 14.56 8.26 4.50
N TRP A 199 14.23 7.09 5.07
CA TRP A 199 15.25 6.19 5.58
C TRP A 199 16.00 5.54 4.43
N ARG A 200 17.33 5.54 4.53
CA ARG A 200 18.26 5.03 3.50
C ARG A 200 18.99 3.76 3.95
N GLY A 201 18.62 3.14 5.05
CA GLY A 201 19.17 1.82 5.39
C GLY A 201 18.77 0.77 4.36
N LYS A 202 19.41 -0.39 4.38
CA LYS A 202 18.95 -1.52 3.57
C LYS A 202 17.64 -2.04 4.18
N ALA A 203 16.66 -2.30 3.33
CA ALA A 203 15.61 -3.28 3.60
C ALA A 203 16.06 -4.58 2.96
#